data_AF-A0ABD3KB41-F1
#
_entry.id   AF-A0ABD3KB41-F1
#
_cell.length_a   1.000
_cell.length_b   1.000
_cell.length_c   1.000
_cell.angle_alpha   90.00
_cell.angle_beta   90.00
_cell.angle_gamma   90.00
#
_symmetry.space_group_name_H-M   'P 1'
#
loop_
_entity.id
_entity.type
_entity.pdbx_description
1 polymer ?
#
loop_
_entity_poly.entity_id
_entity_poly.type
_entity_poly.pdbx_seq_one_letter_code
_entity_poly.pdbx_strand_id
1 'polypeptide(L)'
;IKAMAGPKYNGKYLHSVVREELGDKRLHQTLTNVVIPTFDIKSLQPTIFSSYQLKKDPSMDALLSDICISTSAAPTYLPAHQFETEDSTGKVREFNLIDGGVAANNP
;
A
#
# COMPACT_ATOMS: atom_id res chain seq x y z
N ILE A 1 24.35 13.88 -20.01
CA ILE A 1 23.81 13.59 -18.68
C ILE A 1 22.84 12.43 -18.83
N LYS A 2 23.27 11.19 -18.59
CA LYS A 2 22.35 10.05 -18.57
C LYS A 2 21.60 10.13 -17.24
N ALA A 3 20.37 10.67 -17.26
CA ALA A 3 19.46 10.43 -16.16
C ALA A 3 19.32 8.91 -16.02
N MET A 4 19.71 8.35 -14.88
CA MET A 4 19.35 6.98 -14.55
C MET A 4 17.82 6.95 -14.46
N ALA A 5 17.17 6.47 -15.51
CA ALA A 5 15.72 6.50 -15.61
C ALA A 5 15.14 5.47 -14.62
N GLY A 6 14.30 5.94 -13.69
CA GLY A 6 13.59 5.10 -12.73
C GLY A 6 14.16 5.11 -11.31
N PRO A 7 13.51 4.38 -10.39
CA PRO A 7 13.92 4.28 -8.99
C PRO A 7 15.25 3.54 -8.82
N LYS A 8 15.94 3.78 -7.69
CA LYS A 8 17.22 3.14 -7.34
C LYS A 8 17.12 1.61 -7.30
N TYR A 9 15.98 1.07 -6.89
CA TYR A 9 15.69 -0.35 -6.84
C TYR A 9 14.41 -0.68 -7.62
N ASN A 10 14.36 -1.87 -8.22
CA ASN A 10 13.20 -2.30 -9.03
C ASN A 10 12.04 -2.92 -8.22
N GLY A 11 12.18 -3.05 -6.90
CA GLY A 11 11.15 -3.58 -5.99
C GLY A 11 10.91 -5.10 -6.04
N LYS A 12 11.41 -5.83 -7.04
CA LYS A 12 11.06 -7.25 -7.25
C LYS A 12 11.35 -8.14 -6.05
N TYR A 13 12.53 -7.99 -5.45
CA TYR A 13 12.91 -8.78 -4.28
C TYR A 13 12.07 -8.45 -3.05
N LEU A 14 11.82 -7.16 -2.79
CA LEU A 14 10.92 -6.73 -1.72
C LEU A 14 9.53 -7.33 -1.88
N HIS A 15 8.95 -7.26 -3.09
CA HIS A 15 7.62 -7.82 -3.34
C HIS A 15 7.59 -9.34 -3.12
N SER A 16 8.66 -10.05 -3.51
CA SER A 16 8.79 -11.50 -3.28
C SER A 16 8.74 -11.83 -1.79
N VAL A 17 9.61 -11.22 -0.99
CA VAL A 17 9.71 -11.48 0.45
C VAL A 17 8.40 -11.11 1.16
N VAL A 18 7.84 -9.94 0.86
CA VAL A 18 6.60 -9.48 1.50
C VAL A 18 5.43 -10.41 1.18
N ARG A 19 5.33 -10.91 -0.06
CA ARG A 19 4.29 -11.87 -0.45
C ARG A 19 4.49 -13.25 0.13
N GLU A 20 5.73 -13.72 0.26
CA GLU A 20 6.07 -14.99 0.90
C GLU A 20 5.67 -15.00 2.38
N GLU A 21 6.02 -13.93 3.12
CA GLU A 21 5.75 -13.84 4.56
C GLU A 21 4.26 -13.62 4.88
N LEU A 22 3.60 -12.75 4.11
CA LEU A 22 2.22 -12.35 4.42
C LEU A 22 1.19 -13.25 3.73
N GLY A 23 1.52 -13.82 2.57
CA GLY A 23 0.59 -14.60 1.75
C GLY A 23 -0.67 -13.80 1.39
N ASP A 24 -1.81 -14.47 1.50
CA ASP A 24 -3.13 -13.90 1.18
C ASP A 24 -3.80 -13.19 2.37
N LYS A 25 -3.04 -12.87 3.42
CA LYS A 25 -3.60 -12.21 4.61
C LYS A 25 -4.08 -10.81 4.27
N ARG A 26 -5.30 -10.48 4.69
CA ARG A 26 -5.94 -9.17 4.52
C ARG A 26 -5.94 -8.34 5.80
N LEU A 27 -6.16 -7.04 5.65
CA LEU A 27 -6.14 -6.08 6.74
C LEU A 27 -7.08 -6.45 7.90
N HIS A 28 -8.28 -7.00 7.61
CA HIS A 28 -9.22 -7.44 8.64
C HIS A 28 -8.72 -8.62 9.49
N GLN A 29 -7.71 -9.36 9.03
CA GLN A 29 -7.16 -10.54 9.72
C GLN A 29 -6.04 -10.17 10.70
N THR A 30 -5.74 -8.88 10.87
CA THR A 30 -4.74 -8.40 11.83
C THR A 30 -5.16 -8.71 13.27
N LEU A 31 -4.22 -9.17 14.09
CA LEU A 31 -4.48 -9.57 15.49
C LEU A 31 -4.77 -8.37 16.40
N THR A 32 -4.31 -7.19 16.00
CA THR A 32 -4.48 -5.93 16.74
C THR A 32 -4.91 -4.82 15.79
N ASN A 33 -5.40 -3.72 16.35
CA ASN A 33 -5.63 -2.52 15.56
C ASN A 33 -4.29 -2.03 14.97
N VAL A 34 -4.27 -1.79 13.67
CA VAL A 34 -3.13 -1.23 12.95
C VAL A 34 -3.54 0.05 12.22
N VAL A 35 -2.56 0.92 11.99
CA VAL A 35 -2.67 2.14 11.18
C VAL A 35 -1.42 2.20 10.32
N ILE A 36 -1.58 2.12 9.00
CA ILE A 36 -0.48 2.10 8.05
C ILE A 36 -0.71 3.20 7.01
N PRO A 37 0.04 4.31 7.07
CA PRO A 37 -0.09 5.41 6.12
C PRO A 37 0.54 5.06 4.77
N THR A 38 -0.08 5.57 3.72
CA THR A 38 0.41 5.60 2.33
C THR A 38 -0.03 6.92 1.70
N PHE A 39 0.50 7.24 0.52
CA PHE A 39 0.04 8.39 -0.25
C PHE A 39 -0.40 7.94 -1.65
N ASP A 40 -1.62 8.27 -2.06
CA ASP A 40 -2.12 7.93 -3.39
C ASP A 40 -1.79 9.05 -4.38
N ILE A 41 -0.95 8.72 -5.37
CA ILE A 41 -0.44 9.69 -6.34
C ILE A 41 -1.44 10.03 -7.44
N LYS A 42 -2.50 9.22 -7.63
CA LYS A 42 -3.53 9.46 -8.63
C LYS A 42 -4.59 10.44 -8.09
N SER A 43 -5.00 10.24 -6.84
CA SER A 43 -5.94 11.12 -6.14
C SER A 43 -5.26 12.29 -5.42
N LEU A 44 -3.94 12.26 -5.28
CA LEU A 44 -3.13 13.26 -4.57
C LEU A 44 -3.55 13.43 -3.10
N GLN A 45 -3.89 12.32 -2.42
CA GLN A 45 -4.34 12.32 -1.04
C GLN A 45 -3.68 11.21 -0.21
N PRO A 46 -3.50 11.42 1.11
CA PRO A 46 -3.14 10.35 2.03
C PRO A 46 -4.19 9.24 2.00
N THR A 47 -3.71 8.00 1.98
CA THR A 47 -4.54 6.80 2.13
C THR A 47 -4.07 6.06 3.36
N ILE A 48 -4.94 5.91 4.36
CA ILE A 48 -4.61 5.26 5.63
C ILE A 48 -5.31 3.90 5.68
N PHE A 49 -4.53 2.83 5.73
CA PHE A 49 -5.05 1.50 5.99
C PHE A 49 -5.18 1.32 7.50
N SER A 50 -6.42 1.21 7.98
CA SER A 50 -6.68 0.98 9.39
C SER A 50 -7.68 -0.15 9.58
N SER A 51 -7.28 -1.19 10.32
CA SER A 51 -8.18 -2.30 10.65
C SER A 51 -9.36 -1.85 11.52
N TYR A 52 -9.21 -0.76 12.26
CA TYR A 52 -10.30 -0.14 13.01
C TYR A 52 -11.36 0.51 12.10
N GLN A 53 -10.95 1.09 10.98
CA GLN A 53 -11.86 1.83 10.08
C GLN A 53 -12.58 0.92 9.06
N LEU A 54 -12.19 -0.34 8.92
CA LEU A 54 -12.80 -1.30 7.98
C LEU A 54 -14.30 -1.48 8.16
N LYS A 55 -14.84 -1.32 9.38
CA LYS A 55 -16.29 -1.37 9.62
C LYS A 55 -17.06 -0.27 8.90
N LYS A 56 -16.41 0.85 8.59
CA LYS A 56 -17.00 2.00 7.89
C LYS A 56 -16.75 1.94 6.39
N ASP A 57 -15.60 1.43 5.99
CA ASP A 57 -15.20 1.32 4.58
C ASP A 57 -14.56 -0.05 4.30
N PRO A 58 -15.38 -1.08 3.98
CA PRO A 58 -14.87 -2.40 3.62
C PRO A 58 -14.02 -2.42 2.35
N SER A 59 -14.13 -1.39 1.49
CA SER A 59 -13.28 -1.28 0.28
C SER A 59 -11.80 -1.05 0.59
N MET A 60 -11.46 -0.81 1.86
CA MET A 60 -10.08 -0.67 2.33
C MET A 60 -9.44 -2.00 2.76
N ASP A 61 -10.17 -3.13 2.68
CA ASP A 61 -9.67 -4.45 3.08
C ASP A 61 -8.75 -5.08 2.03
N ALA A 62 -7.57 -4.48 1.86
CA ALA A 62 -6.54 -4.94 0.95
C ALA A 62 -5.68 -6.08 1.54
N LEU A 63 -4.91 -6.74 0.67
CA LEU A 63 -3.85 -7.65 1.10
C LEU A 63 -2.81 -6.87 1.91
N LEU A 64 -2.37 -7.46 3.04
CA LEU A 64 -1.29 -6.89 3.84
C LEU A 64 0.00 -6.76 3.02
N SER A 65 0.23 -7.67 2.06
CA SER A 65 1.38 -7.60 1.17
C SER A 65 1.35 -6.35 0.28
N ASP A 66 0.20 -6.00 -0.31
CA ASP A 66 0.05 -4.78 -1.08
C ASP A 66 0.24 -3.53 -0.20
N ILE A 67 -0.37 -3.50 1.00
CA ILE A 67 -0.22 -2.39 1.95
C ILE A 67 1.25 -2.19 2.35
N CYS A 68 1.96 -3.28 2.69
CA CYS A 68 3.37 -3.23 3.10
C CYS A 68 4.31 -2.80 1.95
N ILE A 69 4.04 -3.25 0.73
CA ILE A 69 4.78 -2.79 -0.45
C ILE A 69 4.55 -1.30 -0.66
N SER A 70 3.29 -0.84 -0.62
CA SER A 70 2.92 0.56 -0.82
C SER A 70 3.55 1.50 0.21
N THR A 71 3.45 1.18 1.51
CA THR A 71 4.01 2.04 2.56
C THR A 71 5.54 2.11 2.52
N SER A 72 6.20 1.10 1.93
CA SER A 72 7.66 1.07 1.76
C SER A 72 8.15 1.76 0.47
N ALA A 73 7.25 2.14 -0.44
CA ALA A 73 7.59 2.60 -1.79
C ALA A 73 8.06 4.06 -1.81
N ALA A 74 9.21 4.34 -1.17
CA ALA A 74 9.75 5.69 -1.06
C ALA A 74 10.12 6.25 -2.43
N PRO A 75 9.68 7.48 -2.79
CA PRO A 75 10.05 8.11 -4.06
C PRO A 75 11.56 8.11 -4.28
N THR A 76 11.99 7.87 -5.52
CA THR A 76 13.38 7.69 -5.96
C THR A 76 14.06 6.39 -5.51
N TYR A 77 13.55 5.69 -4.50
CA TYR A 77 14.11 4.42 -4.02
C TYR A 77 13.41 3.21 -4.63
N LEU A 78 12.09 3.19 -4.61
CA LEU A 78 11.25 2.07 -5.04
C LEU A 78 10.16 2.57 -6.00
N PRO A 79 9.65 1.71 -6.90
CA PRO A 79 8.53 2.06 -7.76
C PRO A 79 7.24 2.20 -6.95
N ALA A 80 6.32 3.06 -7.42
CA ALA A 80 4.96 3.10 -6.88
C ALA A 80 4.26 1.75 -7.06
N HIS A 81 3.33 1.43 -6.17
CA HIS A 81 2.61 0.17 -6.18
C HIS A 81 1.15 0.38 -6.54
N GLN A 82 0.66 -0.37 -7.53
CA GLN A 82 -0.71 -0.31 -8.02
C GLN A 82 -1.39 -1.65 -7.77
N PHE A 83 -2.60 -1.59 -7.23
CA PHE A 83 -3.47 -2.76 -7.04
C PHE A 83 -4.93 -2.31 -6.93
N GLU A 84 -5.82 -3.30 -6.87
CA GLU A 84 -7.26 -3.10 -6.76
C GLU A 84 -7.83 -3.94 -5.62
N THR A 85 -8.91 -3.45 -5.04
CA THR A 85 -9.77 -4.23 -4.14
C THR A 85 -11.19 -4.22 -4.66
N GLU A 86 -11.93 -5.28 -4.39
CA GLU A 86 -13.36 -5.38 -4.70
C GLU A 86 -14.14 -5.54 -3.39
N ASP A 87 -15.18 -4.73 -3.20
CA ASP A 87 -16.06 -4.87 -2.05
C ASP A 87 -17.18 -5.91 -2.29
N SER A 88 -17.97 -6.19 -1.26
CA SER A 88 -19.07 -7.17 -1.35
C SER A 88 -20.19 -6.81 -2.34
N THR A 89 -20.21 -5.56 -2.84
CA THR A 89 -21.16 -5.11 -3.87
C THR A 89 -20.59 -5.23 -5.29
N GLY A 90 -19.34 -5.71 -5.42
CA GLY A 90 -18.62 -5.79 -6.69
C GLY A 90 -18.01 -4.46 -7.12
N LYS A 91 -17.95 -3.45 -6.23
CA LYS A 91 -17.35 -2.17 -6.55
C LYS A 91 -15.84 -2.29 -6.41
N VAL A 92 -15.15 -2.03 -7.52
CA VAL A 92 -13.70 -2.00 -7.59
C VAL A 92 -13.17 -0.64 -7.13
N ARG A 93 -12.15 -0.66 -6.28
CA ARG A 93 -11.37 0.50 -5.88
C ARG A 93 -9.92 0.29 -6.28
N GLU A 94 -9.39 1.23 -7.04
CA GLU A 94 -8.01 1.25 -7.49
C GLU A 94 -7.15 2.05 -6.51
N PHE A 95 -5.92 1.60 -6.29
CA PHE A 95 -4.92 2.23 -5.45
C PHE A 95 -3.64 2.46 -6.25
N ASN A 96 -3.08 3.67 -6.18
CA ASN A 96 -1.83 4.04 -6.83
C ASN A 96 -0.90 4.66 -5.78
N LEU A 97 -0.20 3.83 -5.02
CA LEU A 97 0.35 4.23 -3.73
C LEU A 97 1.87 4.32 -3.71
N ILE A 98 2.34 5.26 -2.90
CA ILE A 98 3.73 5.41 -2.48
C ILE A 98 3.83 5.49 -0.94
N ASP A 99 5.07 5.59 -0.46
CA ASP A 99 5.43 5.63 0.95
C ASP A 99 4.62 6.63 1.78
N GLY A 100 4.20 6.17 2.96
CA GLY A 100 3.43 6.96 3.91
C GLY A 100 4.16 8.16 4.48
N GLY A 101 5.49 8.17 4.48
CA GLY A 101 6.34 9.29 4.89
C GLY A 101 6.14 10.55 4.03
N VAL A 102 5.57 10.43 2.84
CA VAL A 102 5.12 11.58 2.02
C VAL A 102 3.87 12.24 2.62
N ALA A 103 3.00 11.45 3.28
CA ALA A 103 1.82 11.94 3.98
C ALA A 103 2.12 12.32 5.44
N ALA A 104 2.76 11.42 6.18
CA ALA A 104 3.07 11.53 7.61
C ALA A 104 4.30 10.69 7.94
N ASN A 105 5.38 11.35 8.36
CA ASN A 105 6.64 10.69 8.74
C ASN A 105 6.70 10.26 10.22
N ASN A 106 5.71 10.66 11.03
CA ASN A 106 5.55 10.24 12.43
C ASN A 106 4.06 9.94 12.71
N PRO A 107 3.59 8.74 12.30
CA PRO A 107 2.17 8.34 12.38
C PRO A 107 1.73 7.88 13.78
#